data_AF-A0A3M0ZG44-F1
#
_entry.id   AF-A0A3M0ZG44-F1
#
_cell.length_a   1.000
_cell.length_b   1.000
_cell.length_c   1.000
_cell.angle_alpha   90.00
_cell.angle_beta   90.00
_cell.angle_gamma   90.00
#
_symmetry.space_group_name_H-M   'P 1'
#
loop_
_entity.id
_entity.type
_entity.pdbx_description
1 polymer ?
#
loop_
_entity_poly.entity_id
_entity_poly.type
_entity_poly.pdbx_seq_one_letter_code
_entity_poly.pdbx_strand_id
1 'polypeptide(L)'
;MKIDVSQPGGKVILEPKSSGSWDWSGYQILAVTLRSVSSRLVVPQVSLRSPANRLPAWAHGMENSCYLYPGQRKTLLLYFKIPESLSKEKYGWVKGMRAAPGTPLLSWKGIDPSAIASITFSCLAAYPTGAYRIEQIRLFTCRELYGYPAKLRFPFVDRFGQFNQAEWPGKLHSEKEFPGRIRAEQEDLRQHPRPQTWNRWGGWLKGPKFAATGHFYVKQVNGKWWFIDPDGYLFWSHGVTGAGNLTAPTTISGREQYFEPLPKGNDPLARFKRVLKNH
;
A
#
# COMPACT_ATOMS: atom_id res chain seq x y z
N MET A 1 -18.72 -20.47 -0.07
CA MET A 1 -19.18 -20.76 -1.45
C MET A 1 -17.98 -21.25 -2.26
N LYS A 2 -18.02 -22.46 -2.84
CA LYS A 2 -16.97 -22.89 -3.80
C LYS A 2 -17.31 -22.24 -5.13
N ILE A 3 -16.44 -21.36 -5.60
CA ILE A 3 -16.63 -20.71 -6.89
C ILE A 3 -15.71 -21.41 -7.87
N ASP A 4 -16.29 -21.97 -8.91
CA ASP A 4 -15.55 -22.53 -10.02
C ASP A 4 -15.51 -21.49 -11.14
N VAL A 5 -14.43 -20.71 -11.20
CA VAL A 5 -14.12 -19.81 -12.32
C VAL A 5 -13.17 -20.46 -13.33
N SER A 6 -13.15 -21.81 -13.40
CA SER A 6 -12.28 -22.55 -14.35
C SER A 6 -12.60 -22.30 -15.82
N GLN A 7 -13.79 -21.79 -16.15
CA GLN A 7 -14.17 -21.38 -17.50
C GLN A 7 -13.47 -20.05 -17.86
N PRO A 8 -12.91 -19.89 -19.07
CA PRO A 8 -12.49 -18.59 -19.59
C PRO A 8 -13.64 -17.57 -19.50
N GLY A 9 -13.40 -16.43 -18.85
CA GLY A 9 -14.46 -15.44 -18.58
C GLY A 9 -15.43 -15.80 -17.44
N GLY A 10 -15.18 -16.89 -16.71
CA GLY A 10 -15.93 -17.27 -15.52
C GLY A 10 -15.92 -16.16 -14.48
N LYS A 11 -17.11 -15.68 -14.13
CA LYS A 11 -17.31 -14.69 -13.07
C LYS A 11 -18.46 -15.11 -12.18
N VAL A 12 -18.35 -14.79 -10.90
CA VAL A 12 -19.48 -14.83 -9.97
C VAL A 12 -19.78 -13.41 -9.55
N ILE A 13 -21.06 -13.05 -9.65
CA ILE A 13 -21.56 -11.75 -9.24
C ILE A 13 -22.46 -11.99 -8.03
N LEU A 14 -22.16 -11.31 -6.93
CA LEU A 14 -23.05 -11.19 -5.78
C LEU A 14 -23.80 -9.87 -5.90
N GLU A 15 -25.12 -9.93 -5.76
CA GLU A 15 -26.02 -8.78 -5.84
C GLU A 15 -26.96 -8.77 -4.62
N PRO A 16 -27.44 -7.59 -4.17
CA PRO A 16 -28.40 -7.47 -3.09
C PRO A 16 -29.72 -8.18 -3.45
N LYS A 17 -30.29 -8.93 -2.50
CA LYS A 17 -31.52 -9.70 -2.71
C LYS A 17 -32.77 -8.83 -2.92
N SER A 18 -32.82 -7.62 -2.36
CA SER A 18 -34.07 -6.83 -2.28
C SER A 18 -33.92 -5.31 -2.39
N SER A 19 -32.74 -4.72 -2.14
CA SER A 19 -32.56 -3.26 -2.02
C SER A 19 -31.92 -2.58 -3.23
N GLY A 20 -31.64 -3.30 -4.32
CA GLY A 20 -30.93 -2.81 -5.51
C GLY A 20 -29.46 -2.42 -5.28
N SER A 21 -29.08 -2.07 -4.05
CA SER A 21 -27.72 -1.81 -3.58
C SER A 21 -27.58 -2.08 -2.07
N TRP A 22 -26.35 -2.26 -1.58
CA TRP A 22 -26.03 -2.26 -0.15
C TRP A 22 -25.48 -0.88 0.26
N ASP A 23 -25.91 -0.41 1.44
CA ASP A 23 -25.29 0.74 2.11
C ASP A 23 -24.18 0.27 3.06
N TRP A 24 -22.94 0.52 2.67
CA TRP A 24 -21.72 0.25 3.43
C TRP A 24 -21.04 1.54 3.91
N SER A 25 -21.75 2.66 3.98
CA SER A 25 -21.20 3.98 4.36
C SER A 25 -20.56 4.02 5.76
N GLY A 26 -20.91 3.07 6.64
CA GLY A 26 -20.29 2.88 7.96
C GLY A 26 -18.92 2.19 7.93
N TYR A 27 -18.55 1.56 6.82
CA TYR A 27 -17.32 0.77 6.68
C TYR A 27 -16.31 1.45 5.75
N GLN A 28 -15.05 0.99 5.79
CA GLN A 28 -13.97 1.54 4.97
C GLN A 28 -13.21 0.50 4.17
N ILE A 29 -13.39 -0.78 4.49
CA ILE A 29 -12.61 -1.86 3.91
C ILE A 29 -13.52 -3.07 3.69
N LEU A 30 -13.41 -3.69 2.52
CA LEU A 30 -13.89 -5.04 2.28
C LEU A 30 -12.71 -6.00 2.32
N ALA A 31 -12.78 -7.02 3.18
CA ALA A 31 -11.82 -8.10 3.27
C ALA A 31 -12.41 -9.38 2.69
N VAL A 32 -11.71 -9.99 1.74
CA VAL A 32 -12.10 -11.25 1.11
C VAL A 32 -11.00 -12.28 1.34
N THR A 33 -11.32 -13.34 2.05
CA THR A 33 -10.42 -14.49 2.23
C THR A 33 -10.63 -15.50 1.11
N LEU A 34 -9.54 -15.77 0.39
CA LEU A 34 -9.48 -16.63 -0.77
C LEU A 34 -8.52 -17.80 -0.50
N ARG A 35 -8.85 -18.96 -1.06
CA ARG A 35 -7.96 -20.13 -1.09
C ARG A 35 -7.82 -20.67 -2.50
N SER A 36 -6.60 -20.84 -2.99
CA SER A 36 -6.39 -21.51 -4.27
C SER A 36 -6.77 -22.98 -4.15
N VAL A 37 -7.56 -23.45 -5.11
CA VAL A 37 -7.83 -24.89 -5.32
C VAL A 37 -7.28 -25.34 -6.67
N SER A 38 -6.46 -24.51 -7.31
CA SER A 38 -5.79 -24.81 -8.57
C SER A 38 -4.41 -25.40 -8.30
N SER A 39 -3.96 -26.25 -9.23
CA SER A 39 -2.57 -26.75 -9.29
C SER A 39 -1.57 -25.72 -9.84
N ARG A 40 -2.05 -24.58 -10.34
CA ARG A 40 -1.23 -23.48 -10.85
C ARG A 40 -1.51 -22.15 -10.14
N LEU A 41 -0.67 -21.15 -10.38
CA LEU A 41 -0.94 -19.77 -9.98
C LEU A 41 -2.28 -19.32 -10.56
N VAL A 42 -3.10 -18.69 -9.72
CA VAL A 42 -4.30 -17.96 -10.13
C VAL A 42 -4.17 -16.53 -9.67
N VAL A 43 -4.72 -15.59 -10.42
CA VAL A 43 -4.80 -14.18 -10.04
C VAL A 43 -6.26 -13.78 -9.89
N PRO A 44 -6.88 -14.04 -8.73
CA PRO A 44 -8.23 -13.58 -8.46
C PRO A 44 -8.31 -12.06 -8.56
N GLN A 45 -9.39 -11.59 -9.17
CA GLN A 45 -9.78 -10.19 -9.17
C GLN A 45 -11.13 -10.06 -8.47
N VAL A 46 -11.21 -9.10 -7.55
CA VAL A 46 -12.45 -8.72 -6.88
C VAL A 46 -12.77 -7.31 -7.30
N SER A 47 -13.96 -7.10 -7.85
CA SER A 47 -14.43 -5.80 -8.32
C SER A 47 -15.72 -5.43 -7.61
N LEU A 48 -15.86 -4.16 -7.25
CA LEU A 48 -17.06 -3.56 -6.70
C LEU A 48 -17.64 -2.60 -7.71
N ARG A 49 -18.97 -2.59 -7.84
CA ARG A 49 -19.70 -1.61 -8.63
C ARG A 49 -20.61 -0.79 -7.73
N SER A 50 -20.54 0.52 -7.88
CA SER A 50 -21.43 1.49 -7.24
C SER A 50 -21.89 2.49 -8.30
N PRO A 51 -23.09 2.32 -8.89
CA PRO A 51 -23.58 3.18 -9.97
C PRO A 51 -24.03 4.57 -9.50
N ALA A 52 -23.56 5.04 -8.33
CA ALA A 52 -24.06 6.25 -7.71
C ALA A 52 -24.01 7.48 -8.64
N ASN A 53 -25.15 8.17 -8.72
CA ASN A 53 -25.43 9.36 -9.56
C ASN A 53 -24.49 10.56 -9.32
N ARG A 54 -23.61 10.50 -8.31
CA ARG A 54 -22.73 11.61 -7.90
C ARG A 54 -21.31 11.52 -8.47
N LEU A 55 -20.93 10.39 -9.09
CA LEU A 55 -19.61 10.19 -9.69
C LEU A 55 -19.74 9.93 -11.19
N PRO A 56 -18.77 10.36 -12.01
CA PRO A 56 -18.74 10.05 -13.43
C PRO A 56 -18.60 8.53 -13.64
N ALA A 57 -19.13 8.01 -14.75
CA ALA A 57 -19.24 6.57 -15.04
C ALA A 57 -17.90 5.79 -14.92
N TRP A 58 -16.77 6.42 -15.24
CA TRP A 58 -15.44 5.81 -15.10
C TRP A 58 -15.01 5.56 -13.64
N ALA A 59 -15.69 6.17 -12.67
CA ALA A 59 -15.46 6.04 -11.23
C ALA A 59 -16.49 5.13 -10.53
N HIS A 60 -17.37 4.44 -11.29
CA HIS A 60 -18.42 3.57 -10.72
C HIS A 60 -17.90 2.23 -10.20
N GLY A 61 -16.59 2.04 -10.10
CA GLY A 61 -16.04 0.79 -9.64
C GLY A 61 -14.63 0.87 -9.07
N MET A 62 -14.34 -0.12 -8.25
CA MET A 62 -13.03 -0.35 -7.66
C MET A 62 -12.71 -1.82 -7.79
N GLU A 63 -11.45 -2.14 -8.06
CA GLU A 63 -10.98 -3.50 -8.17
C GLU A 63 -9.66 -3.68 -7.44
N ASN A 64 -9.42 -4.91 -7.00
CA ASN A 64 -8.11 -5.33 -6.52
C ASN A 64 -7.86 -6.78 -6.94
N SER A 65 -6.59 -7.16 -7.02
CA SER A 65 -6.19 -8.52 -7.37
C SER A 65 -4.98 -8.96 -6.56
N CYS A 66 -4.73 -10.26 -6.50
CA CYS A 66 -3.53 -10.78 -5.87
C CYS A 66 -3.04 -12.07 -6.52
N TYR A 67 -1.73 -12.32 -6.45
CA TYR A 67 -1.19 -13.64 -6.76
C TYR A 67 -1.62 -14.65 -5.70
N LEU A 68 -2.25 -15.73 -6.12
CA LEU A 68 -2.67 -16.82 -5.25
C LEU A 68 -2.07 -18.15 -5.74
N TYR A 69 -0.97 -18.55 -5.11
CA TYR A 69 -0.23 -19.77 -5.44
C TYR A 69 -1.03 -21.05 -5.07
N PRO A 70 -0.68 -22.22 -5.64
CA PRO A 70 -1.35 -23.48 -5.32
C PRO A 70 -1.47 -23.73 -3.81
N GLY A 71 -2.68 -24.07 -3.34
CA GLY A 71 -3.00 -24.31 -1.93
C GLY A 71 -2.96 -23.07 -1.01
N GLN A 72 -2.47 -21.93 -1.50
CA GLN A 72 -2.31 -20.72 -0.70
C GLN A 72 -3.65 -20.15 -0.26
N ARG A 73 -3.69 -19.67 0.99
CA ARG A 73 -4.77 -18.85 1.55
C ARG A 73 -4.29 -17.42 1.71
N LYS A 74 -5.07 -16.44 1.25
CA LYS A 74 -4.79 -15.01 1.40
C LYS A 74 -6.06 -14.23 1.68
N THR A 75 -5.92 -13.12 2.41
CA THR A 75 -6.99 -12.12 2.54
C THR A 75 -6.65 -10.93 1.66
N LEU A 76 -7.49 -10.67 0.65
CA LEU A 76 -7.43 -9.49 -0.19
C LEU A 76 -8.23 -8.36 0.48
N LEU A 77 -7.60 -7.19 0.64
CA LEU A 77 -8.23 -6.00 1.21
C LEU A 77 -8.55 -5.01 0.10
N LEU A 78 -9.79 -4.54 0.05
CA LEU A 78 -10.25 -3.47 -0.82
C LEU A 78 -10.60 -2.28 0.06
N TYR A 79 -9.72 -1.27 0.10
CA TYR A 79 -9.95 -0.03 0.83
C TYR A 79 -10.89 0.86 0.03
N PHE A 80 -12.04 1.21 0.60
CA PHE A 80 -12.96 2.20 0.02
C PHE A 80 -12.29 3.56 0.04
N LYS A 81 -11.66 3.91 -1.07
CA LYS A 81 -11.15 5.26 -1.28
C LYS A 81 -12.34 6.16 -1.60
N ILE A 82 -12.40 7.31 -0.95
CA ILE A 82 -13.48 8.28 -1.18
C ILE A 82 -12.99 9.36 -2.13
N PRO A 83 -13.72 9.64 -3.22
CA PRO A 83 -13.45 10.76 -4.12
C PRO A 83 -13.41 12.09 -3.38
N GLU A 84 -12.51 12.99 -3.79
CA GLU A 84 -12.36 14.30 -3.15
C GLU A 84 -13.66 15.15 -3.14
N SER A 85 -14.52 14.97 -4.14
CA SER A 85 -15.84 15.62 -4.19
C SER A 85 -16.74 15.20 -3.03
N LEU A 86 -16.75 13.92 -2.68
CA LEU A 86 -17.48 13.37 -1.53
C LEU A 86 -16.73 13.64 -0.21
N SER A 87 -15.42 13.89 -0.28
CA SER A 87 -14.62 14.14 0.92
C SER A 87 -14.79 15.53 1.51
N LYS A 88 -15.00 16.56 0.69
CA LYS A 88 -15.17 17.94 1.20
C LYS A 88 -16.36 18.05 2.16
N GLU A 89 -17.46 17.37 1.84
CA GLU A 89 -18.68 17.36 2.66
C GLU A 89 -18.45 16.73 4.04
N LYS A 90 -17.75 15.58 4.11
CA LYS A 90 -17.61 14.78 5.34
C LYS A 90 -16.28 14.96 6.09
N TYR A 91 -15.22 15.35 5.38
CA TYR A 91 -13.84 15.37 5.87
C TYR A 91 -13.12 16.71 5.58
N GLY A 92 -13.83 17.78 5.22
CA GLY A 92 -13.24 19.09 4.90
C GLY A 92 -12.44 19.75 6.03
N TRP A 93 -12.53 19.23 7.26
CA TRP A 93 -11.72 19.65 8.40
C TRP A 93 -10.27 19.12 8.35
N VAL A 94 -9.99 18.10 7.53
CA VAL A 94 -8.66 17.51 7.37
C VAL A 94 -7.82 18.39 6.45
N LYS A 95 -6.86 19.12 7.02
CA LYS A 95 -6.00 20.04 6.27
C LYS A 95 -4.68 19.37 5.92
N GLY A 96 -4.27 19.48 4.65
CA GLY A 96 -2.94 19.05 4.19
C GLY A 96 -2.64 17.56 4.37
N MET A 97 -3.67 16.70 4.47
CA MET A 97 -3.53 15.25 4.58
C MET A 97 -4.53 14.57 3.64
N ARG A 98 -4.16 13.42 3.07
CA ARG A 98 -5.05 12.59 2.25
C ARG A 98 -6.04 11.75 3.06
N ALA A 99 -5.97 11.79 4.39
CA ALA A 99 -6.92 11.21 5.32
C ALA A 99 -6.54 11.66 6.72
N ALA A 100 -7.51 11.80 7.61
CA ALA A 100 -7.21 11.86 9.03
C ALA A 100 -7.06 10.44 9.60
N PRO A 101 -6.42 10.28 10.77
CA PRO A 101 -6.39 9.01 11.47
C PRO A 101 -7.81 8.46 11.67
N GLY A 102 -8.01 7.19 11.32
CA GLY A 102 -9.31 6.52 11.42
C GLY A 102 -10.33 6.86 10.33
N THR A 103 -10.03 7.76 9.38
CA THR A 103 -10.94 8.07 8.27
C THR A 103 -10.64 7.24 7.03
N PRO A 104 -11.58 7.14 6.06
CA PRO A 104 -11.29 6.59 4.74
C PRO A 104 -10.14 7.34 4.05
N LEU A 105 -9.43 6.65 3.16
CA LEU A 105 -8.40 7.25 2.31
C LEU A 105 -9.06 8.13 1.24
N LEU A 106 -8.59 9.37 1.11
CA LEU A 106 -9.01 10.27 0.04
C LEU A 106 -8.17 10.01 -1.21
N SER A 107 -8.82 10.05 -2.36
CA SER A 107 -8.21 9.79 -3.66
C SER A 107 -9.02 10.47 -4.74
N TRP A 108 -8.37 10.87 -5.84
CA TRP A 108 -9.07 11.41 -7.01
C TRP A 108 -9.99 10.37 -7.67
N LYS A 109 -9.68 9.07 -7.52
CA LYS A 109 -10.53 7.93 -7.89
C LYS A 109 -10.96 7.16 -6.64
N GLY A 110 -12.24 6.82 -6.55
CA GLY A 110 -12.80 6.10 -5.41
C GLY A 110 -14.12 5.42 -5.74
N ILE A 111 -14.84 4.99 -4.71
CA ILE A 111 -16.16 4.37 -4.80
C ILE A 111 -17.10 5.02 -3.78
N ASP A 112 -18.38 5.16 -4.13
CA ASP A 112 -19.41 5.55 -3.17
C ASP A 112 -19.92 4.30 -2.43
N PRO A 113 -19.61 4.13 -1.12
CA PRO A 113 -20.02 2.96 -0.38
C PRO A 113 -21.51 2.95 0.00
N SER A 114 -22.26 4.04 -0.21
CA SER A 114 -23.69 4.10 0.15
C SER A 114 -24.62 3.35 -0.80
N ALA A 115 -24.11 2.97 -1.99
CA ALA A 115 -24.91 2.35 -3.04
C ALA A 115 -24.16 1.23 -3.80
N ILE A 116 -23.57 0.28 -3.08
CA ILE A 116 -22.85 -0.85 -3.71
C ILE A 116 -23.85 -1.79 -4.39
N ALA A 117 -23.84 -1.84 -5.72
CA ALA A 117 -24.75 -2.66 -6.50
C ALA A 117 -24.29 -4.12 -6.64
N SER A 118 -22.98 -4.38 -6.70
CA SER A 118 -22.48 -5.74 -6.83
C SER A 118 -21.02 -5.95 -6.40
N ILE A 119 -20.69 -7.21 -6.09
CA ILE A 119 -19.33 -7.72 -5.96
C ILE A 119 -19.10 -8.74 -7.07
N THR A 120 -18.10 -8.54 -7.91
CA THR A 120 -17.71 -9.48 -8.97
C THR A 120 -16.40 -10.16 -8.61
N PHE A 121 -16.41 -11.49 -8.65
CA PHE A 121 -15.24 -12.35 -8.49
C PHE A 121 -14.89 -12.95 -9.84
N SER A 122 -13.68 -12.71 -10.32
CA SER A 122 -13.17 -13.21 -11.60
C SER A 122 -11.68 -13.57 -11.50
N CYS A 123 -11.06 -13.93 -12.63
CA CYS A 123 -9.61 -13.97 -12.78
C CYS A 123 -9.15 -12.78 -13.63
N LEU A 124 -8.00 -12.19 -13.30
CA LEU A 124 -7.42 -11.08 -14.06
C LEU A 124 -7.03 -11.55 -15.47
N ALA A 125 -7.52 -10.86 -16.51
CA ALA A 125 -7.48 -11.32 -17.90
C ALA A 125 -6.06 -11.59 -18.46
N ALA A 126 -5.04 -10.92 -17.93
CA ALA A 126 -3.65 -11.10 -18.34
C ALA A 126 -3.02 -12.43 -17.86
N TYR A 127 -3.73 -13.23 -17.06
CA TYR A 127 -3.21 -14.44 -16.43
C TYR A 127 -4.02 -15.69 -16.83
N PRO A 128 -3.40 -16.89 -16.80
CA PRO A 128 -4.13 -18.14 -17.02
C PRO A 128 -5.33 -18.28 -16.09
N THR A 129 -6.42 -18.83 -16.61
CA THR A 129 -7.62 -19.14 -15.82
C THR A 129 -7.28 -20.14 -14.70
N GLY A 130 -8.07 -20.19 -13.64
CA GLY A 130 -7.90 -21.20 -12.61
C GLY A 130 -9.09 -21.23 -11.67
N ALA A 131 -8.93 -21.86 -10.52
CA ALA A 131 -10.01 -21.99 -9.55
C ALA A 131 -9.55 -21.60 -8.14
N TYR A 132 -10.42 -20.88 -7.44
CA TYR A 132 -10.21 -20.48 -6.06
C TYR A 132 -11.54 -20.51 -5.30
N ARG A 133 -11.46 -20.76 -3.99
CA ARG A 133 -12.60 -20.73 -3.09
C ARG A 133 -12.68 -19.36 -2.40
N ILE A 134 -13.89 -18.82 -2.28
CA ILE A 134 -14.17 -17.73 -1.35
C ILE A 134 -14.54 -18.35 0.00
N GLU A 135 -13.66 -18.16 0.97
CA GLU A 135 -13.86 -18.66 2.33
C GLU A 135 -14.63 -17.66 3.19
N GLN A 136 -14.39 -16.36 3.01
CA GLN A 136 -14.97 -15.34 3.87
C GLN A 136 -15.04 -13.99 3.16
N ILE A 137 -16.13 -13.25 3.40
CA ILE A 137 -16.31 -11.85 3.01
C ILE A 137 -16.70 -11.08 4.27
N ARG A 138 -15.96 -10.03 4.62
CA ARG A 138 -16.25 -9.18 5.79
C ARG A 138 -15.98 -7.71 5.50
N LEU A 139 -16.79 -6.85 6.10
CA LEU A 139 -16.55 -5.42 6.12
C LEU A 139 -15.78 -5.05 7.38
N PHE A 140 -14.90 -4.06 7.27
CA PHE A 140 -14.10 -3.53 8.37
C PHE A 140 -14.10 -2.01 8.33
N THR A 141 -13.97 -1.42 9.51
CA THR A 141 -13.58 -0.03 9.69
C THR A 141 -12.06 0.09 9.80
N CYS A 142 -11.50 1.26 9.47
CA CYS A 142 -10.07 1.53 9.71
C CYS A 142 -9.72 1.36 11.20
N ARG A 143 -10.68 1.64 12.09
CA ARG A 143 -10.55 1.45 13.54
C ARG A 143 -10.35 -0.01 13.91
N GLU A 144 -11.16 -0.92 13.38
CA GLU A 144 -11.03 -2.36 13.69
C GLU A 144 -9.72 -2.95 13.16
N LEU A 145 -9.24 -2.48 12.00
CA LEU A 145 -8.02 -3.03 11.40
C LEU A 145 -6.74 -2.47 12.04
N TYR A 146 -6.72 -1.19 12.42
CA TYR A 146 -5.51 -0.50 12.87
C TYR A 146 -5.55 -0.02 14.32
N GLY A 147 -6.62 -0.31 15.06
CA GLY A 147 -6.76 0.11 16.45
C GLY A 147 -6.94 1.62 16.64
N TYR A 148 -7.43 2.36 15.63
CA TYR A 148 -7.64 3.80 15.76
C TYR A 148 -8.71 4.15 16.83
N PRO A 149 -8.59 5.30 17.50
CA PRO A 149 -9.61 5.75 18.45
C PRO A 149 -10.93 6.11 17.73
N ALA A 150 -12.05 6.04 18.46
CA ALA A 150 -13.37 6.39 17.93
C ALA A 150 -13.52 7.89 17.62
N LYS A 151 -12.80 8.74 18.37
CA LYS A 151 -12.75 10.19 18.18
C LYS A 151 -11.29 10.62 18.18
N LEU A 152 -10.93 11.42 17.18
CA LEU A 152 -9.60 12.02 17.11
C LEU A 152 -9.46 13.11 18.17
N ARG A 153 -8.34 13.09 18.89
CA ARG A 153 -7.95 14.17 19.80
C ARG A 153 -6.78 14.94 19.21
N PHE A 154 -6.61 16.19 19.58
CA PHE A 154 -5.45 16.99 19.20
C PHE A 154 -4.58 17.26 20.43
N PRO A 155 -3.24 17.24 20.31
CA PRO A 155 -2.47 16.83 19.14
C PRO A 155 -2.50 15.31 18.92
N PHE A 156 -2.21 14.88 17.68
CA PHE A 156 -2.16 13.46 17.33
C PHE A 156 -0.82 13.00 16.74
N VAL A 157 0.13 13.92 16.55
CA VAL A 157 1.49 13.63 16.11
C VAL A 157 2.45 13.90 17.26
N ASP A 158 3.20 12.88 17.69
CA ASP A 158 4.20 13.02 18.75
C ASP A 158 5.47 13.74 18.30
N ARG A 159 6.36 14.03 19.25
CA ARG A 159 7.69 14.60 18.99
C ARG A 159 8.60 13.79 18.06
N PHE A 160 8.29 12.52 17.82
CA PHE A 160 9.01 11.66 16.86
C PHE A 160 8.34 11.65 15.47
N GLY A 161 7.24 12.39 15.28
CA GLY A 161 6.48 12.42 14.04
C GLY A 161 5.51 11.23 13.87
N GLN A 162 5.27 10.45 14.93
CA GLN A 162 4.42 9.27 14.90
C GLN A 162 3.00 9.59 15.38
N PHE A 163 2.02 8.76 14.99
CA PHE A 163 0.67 8.87 15.54
C PHE A 163 0.63 8.49 17.02
N ASN A 164 0.18 9.40 17.88
CA ASN A 164 0.31 9.24 19.34
C ASN A 164 -0.91 8.58 20.02
N GLN A 165 -1.93 8.14 19.26
CA GLN A 165 -3.17 7.55 19.81
C GLN A 165 -3.41 6.09 19.41
N ALA A 166 -2.39 5.40 18.91
CA ALA A 166 -2.40 3.95 18.69
C ALA A 166 -1.02 3.35 18.98
N GLU A 167 -0.99 2.05 19.20
CA GLU A 167 0.22 1.27 19.45
C GLU A 167 0.44 0.26 18.33
N TRP A 168 1.70 0.04 17.96
CA TRP A 168 2.09 -0.95 16.95
C TRP A 168 3.49 -1.50 17.23
N PRO A 169 3.81 -2.72 16.76
CA PRO A 169 5.14 -3.29 16.90
C PRO A 169 6.21 -2.35 16.34
N GLY A 170 7.18 -1.97 17.18
CA GLY A 170 8.30 -1.11 16.81
C GLY A 170 8.06 0.39 16.94
N LYS A 171 6.90 0.85 17.44
CA LYS A 171 6.69 2.27 17.80
C LYS A 171 7.77 2.74 18.79
N LEU A 172 8.30 3.96 18.59
CA LEU A 172 9.32 4.54 19.46
C LEU A 172 8.66 5.31 20.62
N HIS A 173 9.05 5.03 21.86
CA HIS A 173 8.51 5.73 23.04
C HIS A 173 9.53 6.70 23.65
N SER A 174 10.83 6.41 23.52
CA SER A 174 11.89 7.25 24.07
C SER A 174 13.19 7.15 23.26
N GLU A 175 13.97 8.24 23.23
CA GLU A 175 15.32 8.24 22.68
C GLU A 175 16.25 7.23 23.35
N LYS A 176 15.94 6.83 24.59
CA LYS A 176 16.66 5.77 25.31
C LYS A 176 16.64 4.43 24.56
N GLU A 177 15.69 4.23 23.65
CA GLU A 177 15.62 3.04 22.81
C GLU A 177 16.59 3.08 21.61
N PHE A 178 17.04 4.26 21.17
CA PHE A 178 17.89 4.38 19.98
C PHE A 178 19.16 3.52 20.04
N PRO A 179 19.93 3.50 21.15
CA PRO A 179 21.10 2.64 21.22
C PRO A 179 20.77 1.15 21.02
N GLY A 180 19.63 0.68 21.54
CA GLY A 180 19.18 -0.69 21.36
C GLY A 180 18.81 -0.99 19.91
N ARG A 181 18.07 -0.08 19.27
CA ARG A 181 17.66 -0.20 17.86
C ARG A 181 18.86 -0.19 16.91
N ILE A 182 19.83 0.70 17.14
CA ILE A 182 21.09 0.75 16.37
C ILE A 182 21.86 -0.56 16.51
N ARG A 183 21.98 -1.11 17.73
CA ARG A 183 22.64 -2.41 17.93
C ARG A 183 21.92 -3.55 17.21
N ALA A 184 20.58 -3.57 17.24
CA ALA A 184 19.78 -4.57 16.55
C ALA A 184 19.94 -4.47 15.03
N GLU A 185 19.88 -3.26 14.46
CA GLU A 185 20.12 -3.03 13.03
C GLU A 185 21.55 -3.43 12.62
N GLN A 186 22.56 -3.08 13.41
CA GLN A 186 23.94 -3.47 13.14
C GLN A 186 24.14 -4.98 13.19
N GLU A 187 23.47 -5.69 14.10
CA GLU A 187 23.51 -7.15 14.15
C GLU A 187 22.81 -7.76 12.93
N ASP A 188 21.64 -7.26 12.55
CA ASP A 188 20.94 -7.71 11.35
C ASP A 188 21.80 -7.53 10.08
N LEU A 189 22.46 -6.37 9.93
CA LEU A 189 23.38 -6.09 8.83
C LEU A 189 24.61 -7.00 8.83
N ARG A 190 25.10 -7.41 10.01
CA ARG A 190 26.19 -8.40 10.11
C ARG A 190 25.74 -9.80 9.71
N GLN A 191 24.53 -10.20 10.09
CA GLN A 191 23.97 -11.51 9.77
C GLN A 191 23.55 -11.63 8.30
N HIS A 192 23.23 -10.50 7.65
CA HIS A 192 22.80 -10.44 6.25
C HIS A 192 23.78 -9.61 5.40
N PRO A 193 25.06 -10.03 5.29
CA PRO A 193 26.03 -9.30 4.51
C PRO A 193 25.67 -9.35 3.01
N ARG A 194 26.26 -8.42 2.25
CA ARG A 194 26.17 -8.42 0.78
C ARG A 194 26.51 -9.83 0.23
N PRO A 195 25.70 -10.39 -0.68
CA PRO A 195 25.99 -11.69 -1.28
C PRO A 195 27.36 -11.73 -1.95
N GLN A 196 28.20 -12.70 -1.58
CA GLN A 196 29.54 -12.88 -2.18
C GLN A 196 29.49 -13.24 -3.67
N THR A 197 28.33 -13.65 -4.17
CA THR A 197 28.08 -13.92 -5.59
C THR A 197 27.90 -12.65 -6.42
N TRP A 198 27.98 -11.47 -5.82
CA TRP A 198 27.86 -10.20 -6.50
C TRP A 198 29.23 -9.54 -6.65
N ASN A 199 29.52 -9.00 -7.82
CA ASN A 199 30.72 -8.17 -8.01
C ASN A 199 30.54 -6.78 -7.37
N ARG A 200 31.51 -5.88 -7.54
CA ARG A 200 31.47 -4.51 -6.98
C ARG A 200 30.25 -3.68 -7.41
N TRP A 201 29.68 -3.97 -8.59
CA TRP A 201 28.50 -3.28 -9.13
C TRP A 201 27.17 -3.95 -8.78
N GLY A 202 27.20 -5.14 -8.20
CA GLY A 202 25.99 -5.93 -7.89
C GLY A 202 25.65 -6.96 -8.97
N GLY A 203 26.49 -7.11 -10.00
CA GLY A 203 26.30 -8.08 -11.05
C GLY A 203 26.62 -9.50 -10.60
N TRP A 204 25.96 -10.46 -11.24
CA TRP A 204 25.99 -11.87 -10.88
C TRP A 204 27.30 -12.54 -11.35
N LEU A 205 28.25 -12.73 -10.43
CA LEU A 205 29.58 -13.30 -10.72
C LEU A 205 29.54 -14.74 -11.26
N LYS A 206 28.55 -15.53 -10.84
CA LYS A 206 28.37 -16.92 -11.31
C LYS A 206 27.58 -16.98 -12.63
N GLY A 207 27.19 -15.84 -13.18
CA GLY A 207 26.47 -15.72 -14.45
C GLY A 207 27.40 -15.61 -15.66
N PRO A 208 26.83 -15.56 -16.87
CA PRO A 208 27.58 -15.29 -18.09
C PRO A 208 28.25 -13.91 -18.04
N LYS A 209 29.43 -13.82 -18.65
CA LYS A 209 30.21 -12.59 -18.77
C LYS A 209 30.21 -12.10 -20.22
N PHE A 210 30.09 -10.78 -20.37
CA PHE A 210 30.06 -10.07 -21.65
C PHE A 210 31.16 -9.01 -21.69
N ALA A 211 31.17 -8.18 -22.73
CA ALA A 211 32.15 -7.10 -22.88
C ALA A 211 32.08 -6.11 -21.72
N ALA A 212 33.21 -5.86 -21.06
CA ALA A 212 33.34 -4.83 -20.05
C ALA A 212 33.55 -3.47 -20.73
N THR A 213 32.53 -2.62 -20.73
CA THR A 213 32.56 -1.30 -21.39
C THR A 213 32.89 -0.17 -20.42
N GLY A 214 33.05 -0.48 -19.13
CA GLY A 214 33.18 0.52 -18.07
C GLY A 214 31.87 1.24 -17.72
N HIS A 215 30.75 0.91 -18.37
CA HIS A 215 29.43 1.52 -18.14
C HIS A 215 28.33 0.44 -18.13
N PHE A 216 27.20 0.74 -17.48
CA PHE A 216 26.02 -0.10 -17.62
C PHE A 216 25.48 -0.01 -19.05
N TYR A 217 25.06 -1.14 -19.62
CA TYR A 217 24.38 -1.18 -20.92
C TYR A 217 23.33 -2.28 -20.95
N VAL A 218 22.45 -2.26 -21.94
CA VAL A 218 21.38 -3.28 -22.07
C VAL A 218 21.75 -4.35 -23.09
N LYS A 219 21.40 -5.60 -22.81
CA LYS A 219 21.56 -6.72 -23.74
C LYS A 219 20.43 -7.72 -23.59
N GLN A 220 19.96 -8.27 -24.71
CA GLN A 220 19.06 -9.42 -24.68
C GLN A 220 19.88 -10.71 -24.52
N VAL A 221 19.55 -11.51 -23.51
CA VAL A 221 20.19 -12.80 -23.19
C VAL A 221 19.09 -13.84 -23.02
N ASN A 222 19.11 -14.87 -23.86
CA ASN A 222 18.09 -15.95 -23.88
C ASN A 222 16.65 -15.40 -23.94
N GLY A 223 16.41 -14.42 -24.82
CA GLY A 223 15.10 -13.80 -25.01
C GLY A 223 14.67 -12.79 -23.94
N LYS A 224 15.47 -12.57 -22.88
CA LYS A 224 15.16 -11.62 -21.79
C LYS A 224 16.08 -10.40 -21.85
N TRP A 225 15.53 -9.22 -21.53
CA TRP A 225 16.32 -8.00 -21.39
C TRP A 225 17.03 -7.96 -20.04
N TRP A 226 18.32 -7.67 -20.07
CA TRP A 226 19.17 -7.50 -18.90
C TRP A 226 19.95 -6.19 -19.00
N PHE A 227 20.25 -5.61 -17.84
CA PHE A 227 21.42 -4.75 -17.73
C PHE A 227 22.66 -5.62 -17.65
N ILE A 228 23.73 -5.17 -18.29
CA ILE A 228 25.09 -5.63 -18.11
C ILE A 228 25.81 -4.53 -17.34
N ASP A 229 26.52 -4.90 -16.29
CA ASP A 229 27.29 -3.96 -15.48
C ASP A 229 28.63 -3.58 -16.13
N PRO A 230 29.35 -2.57 -15.58
CA PRO A 230 30.62 -2.10 -16.14
C PRO A 230 31.71 -3.18 -16.32
N ASP A 231 31.68 -4.26 -15.53
CA ASP A 231 32.65 -5.36 -15.59
C ASP A 231 32.18 -6.53 -16.47
N GLY A 232 31.01 -6.38 -17.11
CA GLY A 232 30.44 -7.32 -18.07
C GLY A 232 29.49 -8.37 -17.50
N TYR A 233 29.02 -8.24 -16.26
CA TYR A 233 28.13 -9.25 -15.64
C TYR A 233 26.65 -8.85 -15.71
N LEU A 234 25.77 -9.85 -15.72
CA LEU A 234 24.32 -9.62 -15.64
C LEU A 234 23.97 -8.88 -14.35
N PHE A 235 23.17 -7.82 -14.47
CA PHE A 235 22.70 -7.00 -13.37
C PHE A 235 21.17 -6.86 -13.40
N TRP A 236 20.57 -6.87 -12.21
CA TRP A 236 19.15 -6.59 -12.02
C TRP A 236 18.98 -5.36 -11.14
N SER A 237 18.41 -4.30 -11.69
CA SER A 237 18.18 -3.04 -10.97
C SER A 237 17.02 -3.18 -9.99
N HIS A 238 17.32 -3.56 -8.75
CA HIS A 238 16.37 -3.61 -7.65
C HIS A 238 16.85 -2.71 -6.51
N GLY A 239 15.96 -1.82 -6.06
CA GLY A 239 16.27 -0.89 -4.99
C GLY A 239 15.04 -0.11 -4.55
N VAL A 240 15.25 0.75 -3.55
CA VAL A 240 14.23 1.67 -3.04
C VAL A 240 14.32 3.01 -3.77
N THR A 241 13.18 3.60 -4.08
CA THR A 241 13.11 4.99 -4.53
C THR A 241 13.16 5.91 -3.32
N GLY A 242 13.66 7.14 -3.49
CA GLY A 242 13.69 8.11 -2.39
C GLY A 242 14.91 8.00 -1.46
N ALA A 243 15.98 7.32 -1.88
CA ALA A 243 17.25 7.31 -1.17
C ALA A 243 18.03 8.63 -1.36
N GLY A 244 18.72 9.10 -0.32
CA GLY A 244 19.51 10.33 -0.30
C GLY A 244 18.98 11.37 0.70
N ASN A 245 19.38 12.63 0.56
CA ASN A 245 18.92 13.75 1.40
C ASN A 245 17.50 14.21 1.05
N LEU A 246 16.58 13.26 0.89
CA LEU A 246 15.18 13.50 0.59
C LEU A 246 14.42 13.63 1.91
N THR A 247 14.52 14.80 2.53
CA THR A 247 13.56 15.17 3.57
C THR A 247 12.18 15.32 2.92
N ALA A 248 11.16 14.68 3.46
CA ALA A 248 9.76 14.96 3.15
C ALA A 248 9.21 15.95 4.19
N PRO A 249 9.39 17.27 4.02
CA PRO A 249 8.90 18.24 4.99
C PRO A 249 7.38 18.22 5.04
N THR A 250 6.84 18.64 6.18
CA THR A 250 5.41 18.79 6.38
C THR A 250 5.11 20.25 6.75
N THR A 251 4.05 20.83 6.17
CA THR A 251 3.65 22.22 6.44
C THR A 251 3.04 22.37 7.83
N ILE A 252 3.58 23.24 8.68
CA ILE A 252 2.99 23.44 10.02
C ILE A 252 1.82 24.43 9.95
N SER A 253 1.92 25.45 9.10
CA SER A 253 0.93 26.53 8.99
C SER A 253 -0.48 26.00 8.74
N GLY A 254 -1.42 26.38 9.62
CA GLY A 254 -2.81 25.95 9.58
C GLY A 254 -3.07 24.53 10.08
N ARG A 255 -2.04 23.86 10.62
CA ARG A 255 -2.06 22.50 11.19
C ARG A 255 -1.34 22.43 12.54
N GLU A 256 -1.16 23.55 13.22
CA GLU A 256 -0.39 23.67 14.45
C GLU A 256 -0.91 22.70 15.52
N GLN A 257 -2.23 22.58 15.63
CA GLN A 257 -2.89 21.68 16.59
C GLN A 257 -2.62 20.18 16.33
N TYR A 258 -2.08 19.80 15.17
CA TYR A 258 -1.86 18.38 14.84
C TYR A 258 -0.66 17.82 15.62
N PHE A 259 0.30 18.68 15.93
CA PHE A 259 1.59 18.32 16.48
C PHE A 259 1.67 18.63 17.97
N GLU A 260 2.31 17.75 18.73
CA GLU A 260 2.85 18.09 20.04
C GLU A 260 3.79 19.32 19.94
N PRO A 261 4.07 20.01 21.07
CA PRO A 261 4.89 21.22 21.06
C PRO A 261 6.19 21.06 20.25
N LEU A 262 6.32 21.87 19.20
CA LEU A 262 7.49 21.84 18.32
C LEU A 262 8.69 22.57 18.94
N PRO A 263 9.93 22.15 18.63
CA PRO A 263 11.16 22.85 19.05
C PRO A 263 11.16 24.34 18.70
N LYS A 264 11.69 25.19 19.60
CA LYS A 264 11.75 26.65 19.48
C LYS A 264 13.11 27.20 19.90
N GLY A 265 13.41 28.43 19.48
CA GLY A 265 14.59 29.18 19.93
C GLY A 265 15.89 28.42 19.65
N ASN A 266 16.71 28.25 20.69
CA ASN A 266 18.02 27.61 20.63
C ASN A 266 17.99 26.08 20.78
N ASP A 267 16.80 25.45 20.76
CA ASP A 267 16.71 23.99 20.73
C ASP A 267 17.47 23.46 19.49
N PRO A 268 18.43 22.51 19.65
CA PRO A 268 19.17 21.94 18.51
C PRO A 268 18.27 21.36 17.41
N LEU A 269 17.06 20.90 17.74
CA LEU A 269 16.08 20.38 16.79
C LEU A 269 15.34 21.49 16.03
N ALA A 270 15.38 22.74 16.48
CA ALA A 270 14.78 23.87 15.77
C ALA A 270 15.41 24.08 14.38
N ARG A 271 16.64 23.59 14.15
CA ARG A 271 17.32 23.59 12.84
C ARG A 271 16.55 22.84 11.74
N PHE A 272 15.65 21.93 12.11
CA PHE A 272 14.83 21.17 11.16
C PHE A 272 13.56 21.92 10.74
N LYS A 273 13.21 23.02 11.41
CA LYS A 273 12.14 23.93 10.98
C LYS A 273 12.68 24.86 9.90
N ARG A 274 12.00 24.89 8.75
CA ARG A 274 12.32 25.81 7.64
C ARG A 274 11.07 26.50 7.12
N VAL A 275 11.23 27.74 6.68
CA VAL A 275 10.20 28.44 5.90
C VAL A 275 10.39 28.03 4.44
N LEU A 276 9.42 27.34 3.87
CA LEU A 276 9.39 27.11 2.43
C LEU A 276 9.00 28.43 1.77
N LYS A 277 9.92 29.06 1.03
CA LYS A 277 9.54 30.14 0.11
C LYS A 277 8.69 29.47 -0.97
N ASN A 278 7.45 29.91 -1.14
CA ASN A 278 6.57 29.41 -2.19
C ASN A 278 7.30 29.53 -3.53
N HIS A 279 7.31 28.44 -4.30
CA HIS A 279 7.50 28.49 -5.75
C HIS A 279 6.13 28.67 -6.39
#